data_AF-A0A9P9BUW6-F1
#
_entry.id   AF-A0A9P9BUW6-F1
#
_cell.length_a   1.000
_cell.length_b   1.000
_cell.length_c   1.000
_cell.angle_alpha   90.00
_cell.angle_beta   90.00
_cell.angle_gamma   90.00
#
_symmetry.space_group_name_H-M   'P 1'
#
loop_
_entity.id
_entity.type
_entity.pdbx_description
1 polymer ?
#
loop_
_entity_poly.entity_id
_entity_poly.type
_entity_poly.pdbx_seq_one_letter_code
_entity_poly.pdbx_strand_id
1 'polypeptide(L)'
;MARLDTPPPEGGEIPLTESDGTRTRRWITSVSTRRDAKLQPVFDKPDNSESETHQDPITPPGSTSPWIDNDVEFIALLRRALRDCDQRCHSIGSTNSETEVSCQQAALRTLMTEIDDDLLLNRDIRTVTSTLSIPDEEKANIVQLYCNAWRATNVDIAAQHDAMVPMGAHEGQPHDTASTCAVFGGQGLRCDCLQELRDMARNYATLVEDLLRDSSRLLAGLSATDATTRQYFRQGFDVASWLEHPEQAPDDQYLRAAPVSAPLIGLVQLTRYAIACKTLGVTPGQFCAQLSATTGHSQGIITAAAIASATDWPSYHQAMQTALTTLFWIGMRTQQVWNSAGGCSPVSAAMQQDALDHDERAPSPMLNIKGLTRAALQECLHATNRYLGTPRTGGDKDQAAPGLKICMVNGPRHFVVSGRPHHLYGLNLQIRKVKRLQAHGEARGQAGNTLAITSKFLDVSVPFHSTAVAAAVALVLRDIENLHLLRAALRIPVIGPEEAADLRASPYDGANNVLPQLVKLVVSKTVDWDMTLQVTRQQSAMSAPKQQDESTLMLDFGPGGVHGISSLLKGSTASNALGAHNYTGLEDDEAIAQQGMTAFIVGAWSDGKP
;
A
#
# COMPACT_ATOMS: atom_id res chain seq x y z
N MET A 1 58.45 19.61 41.67
CA MET A 1 57.61 18.53 41.12
C MET A 1 56.81 17.96 42.28
N ALA A 2 55.60 18.48 42.48
CA ALA A 2 54.74 18.13 43.60
C ALA A 2 53.79 16.99 43.19
N ARG A 3 53.78 15.91 43.97
CA ARG A 3 52.72 14.90 44.02
C ARG A 3 52.38 14.70 45.49
N LEU A 4 51.12 14.92 45.85
CA LEU A 4 50.53 14.46 47.10
C LEU A 4 49.13 13.95 46.76
N ASP A 5 49.00 12.63 46.85
CA ASP A 5 47.76 11.87 46.76
C ASP A 5 46.98 12.00 48.08
N THR A 6 45.67 12.27 47.98
CA THR A 6 44.65 11.85 48.97
C THR A 6 43.27 11.85 48.28
N PRO A 7 42.40 10.86 48.56
CA PRO A 7 41.16 10.63 47.80
C PRO A 7 39.95 11.39 48.39
N PRO A 8 38.85 11.62 47.64
CA PRO A 8 37.61 12.09 48.20
C PRO A 8 36.67 10.92 48.63
N PRO A 9 35.70 11.18 49.52
CA PRO A 9 34.88 10.17 50.17
C PRO A 9 33.65 9.76 49.35
N GLU A 10 33.15 8.56 49.63
CA GLU A 10 31.85 8.03 49.20
C GLU A 10 30.66 8.77 49.86
N GLY A 11 29.53 8.81 49.15
CA GLY A 11 28.20 8.84 49.76
C GLY A 11 27.44 10.17 49.67
N GLY A 12 26.55 10.27 48.67
CA GLY A 12 25.52 11.32 48.60
C GLY A 12 24.59 11.08 47.41
N GLU A 13 23.50 10.34 47.63
CA GLU A 13 22.40 10.19 46.68
C GLU A 13 21.78 11.57 46.37
N ILE A 14 21.61 11.88 45.09
CA ILE A 14 20.82 13.01 44.59
C ILE A 14 19.51 12.42 44.05
N PRO A 15 18.32 12.87 44.49
CA PRO A 15 17.06 12.36 43.97
C PRO A 15 16.84 12.88 42.55
N LEU A 16 16.49 11.95 41.65
CA LEU A 16 15.97 12.21 40.31
C LEU A 16 14.67 13.03 40.44
N THR A 17 14.69 14.28 39.98
CA THR A 17 13.49 15.11 39.84
C THR A 17 12.75 14.70 38.57
N GLU A 18 11.46 14.39 38.75
CA GLU A 18 10.46 14.16 37.71
C GLU A 18 10.50 15.26 36.63
N SER A 19 10.50 14.84 35.36
CA SER A 19 10.35 15.73 34.20
C SER A 19 8.88 16.17 34.08
N ASP A 20 8.60 17.38 34.55
CA ASP A 20 7.25 17.91 34.70
C ASP A 20 6.74 18.59 33.40
N GLY A 21 5.73 17.98 32.76
CA GLY A 21 4.99 18.50 31.58
C GLY A 21 4.20 19.79 31.83
N THR A 22 4.24 20.36 33.04
CA THR A 22 3.67 21.69 33.33
C THR A 22 4.43 22.83 32.66
N ARG A 23 5.71 22.66 32.29
CA ARG A 23 6.50 23.70 31.62
C ARG A 23 5.99 24.01 30.21
N THR A 24 5.60 23.00 29.44
CA THR A 24 5.14 23.13 28.05
C THR A 24 3.74 23.75 27.97
N ARG A 25 2.83 23.34 28.87
CA ARG A 25 1.52 24.02 29.07
C ARG A 25 1.69 25.51 29.39
N ARG A 26 2.68 25.88 30.20
CA ARG A 26 3.01 27.28 30.52
C ARG A 26 3.63 28.05 29.36
N TRP A 27 4.43 27.41 28.51
CA TRP A 27 5.09 28.10 27.41
C TRP A 27 4.12 28.43 26.26
N ILE A 28 3.32 27.44 25.83
CA ILE A 28 2.29 27.60 24.78
C ILE A 28 1.22 28.64 25.19
N THR A 29 0.89 28.73 26.49
CA THR A 29 0.02 29.79 27.02
C THR A 29 0.73 31.15 27.20
N SER A 30 2.03 31.18 27.47
CA SER A 30 2.80 32.42 27.66
C SER A 30 3.18 33.16 26.36
N VAL A 31 3.41 32.42 25.26
CA VAL A 31 3.67 33.03 23.93
C VAL A 31 2.39 33.69 23.38
N SER A 32 1.22 33.17 23.76
CA SER A 32 -0.10 33.71 23.45
C SER A 32 -0.41 35.03 24.13
N THR A 33 -0.16 35.14 25.43
CA THR A 33 -0.55 36.30 26.23
C THR A 33 0.28 37.56 25.94
N ARG A 34 1.45 37.42 25.31
CA ARG A 34 2.29 38.56 24.89
C ARG A 34 1.80 39.30 23.64
N ARG A 35 0.85 38.74 22.86
CA ARG A 35 0.27 39.43 21.69
C ARG A 35 -1.06 40.14 21.97
N ASP A 36 -1.84 39.67 22.94
CA ASP A 36 -3.14 40.27 23.29
C ASP A 36 -3.03 41.47 24.26
N ALA A 37 -1.86 41.74 24.85
CA ALA A 37 -1.67 42.81 25.83
C ALA A 37 -1.42 44.22 25.24
N LYS A 38 -1.65 44.43 23.95
CA LYS A 38 -1.66 45.77 23.33
C LYS A 38 -3.05 46.08 22.78
N LEU A 39 -4.01 46.31 23.67
CA LEU A 39 -5.14 47.24 23.51
C LEU A 39 -6.09 47.08 24.70
N GLN A 40 -6.21 48.14 25.51
CA GLN A 40 -7.35 48.58 26.33
C GLN A 40 -7.00 48.87 27.82
N PRO A 41 -7.53 49.97 28.40
CA PRO A 41 -7.06 50.53 29.66
C PRO A 41 -7.85 50.06 30.90
N VAL A 42 -7.09 50.09 32.00
CA VAL A 42 -7.41 50.12 33.44
C VAL A 42 -8.84 50.52 33.84
N PHE A 43 -9.47 49.70 34.69
CA PHE A 43 -10.39 50.15 35.75
C PHE A 43 -10.20 49.30 37.03
N ASP A 44 -10.27 49.98 38.18
CA ASP A 44 -9.89 49.54 39.53
C ASP A 44 -11.04 48.87 40.33
N LYS A 45 -10.65 47.83 41.11
CA LYS A 45 -11.10 47.40 42.47
C LYS A 45 -12.52 46.82 42.74
N PRO A 46 -12.76 46.14 43.90
CA PRO A 46 -11.87 45.32 44.77
C PRO A 46 -12.50 43.99 45.32
N ASP A 47 -11.62 43.17 45.93
CA ASP A 47 -11.79 42.16 47.02
C ASP A 47 -13.17 41.56 47.38
N ASN A 48 -13.21 40.23 47.49
CA ASN A 48 -13.50 39.59 48.78
C ASN A 48 -13.06 38.11 48.84
N SER A 49 -12.42 37.80 49.96
CA SER A 49 -12.05 36.49 50.51
C SER A 49 -13.26 35.62 50.83
N GLU A 50 -13.13 34.29 50.75
CA GLU A 50 -13.15 33.41 51.92
C GLU A 50 -12.92 31.93 51.55
N SER A 51 -12.11 31.31 52.39
CA SER A 51 -11.72 29.91 52.44
C SER A 51 -12.81 29.06 53.09
N GLU A 52 -13.03 27.84 52.62
CA GLU A 52 -13.50 26.76 53.50
C GLU A 52 -12.99 25.39 53.04
N THR A 53 -12.34 24.73 53.99
CA THR A 53 -11.70 23.42 53.94
C THR A 53 -12.71 22.30 54.20
N HIS A 54 -12.70 21.24 53.39
CA HIS A 54 -13.12 19.91 53.85
C HIS A 54 -12.29 18.80 53.19
N GLN A 55 -11.69 17.98 54.06
CA GLN A 55 -10.88 16.80 53.74
C GLN A 55 -11.75 15.58 53.38
N ASP A 56 -11.15 14.75 52.53
CA ASP A 56 -11.61 13.60 51.74
C ASP A 56 -12.27 12.41 52.47
N PRO A 57 -12.75 11.42 51.69
CA PRO A 57 -12.35 10.04 51.95
C PRO A 57 -11.60 9.43 50.76
N ILE A 58 -10.41 8.90 51.11
CA ILE A 58 -9.46 8.17 50.28
C ILE A 58 -10.10 6.90 49.69
N THR A 59 -10.15 6.81 48.36
CA THR A 59 -10.32 5.56 47.59
C THR A 59 -8.95 5.06 47.10
N PRO A 60 -8.72 3.73 47.01
CA PRO A 60 -7.42 3.16 46.64
C PRO A 60 -7.11 3.45 45.15
N PRO A 61 -5.83 3.52 44.75
CA PRO A 61 -5.45 3.86 43.39
C PRO A 61 -5.81 2.71 42.46
N GLY A 62 -6.95 2.83 41.78
CA GLY A 62 -7.21 2.06 40.56
C GLY A 62 -6.27 2.56 39.48
N SER A 63 -5.54 1.63 38.84
CA SER A 63 -4.69 1.90 37.69
C SER A 63 -5.54 2.33 36.48
N THR A 64 -5.87 3.60 36.38
CA THR A 64 -6.48 4.19 35.19
C THR A 64 -5.42 5.00 34.46
N SER A 65 -5.06 4.55 33.26
CA SER A 65 -4.24 5.30 32.31
C SER A 65 -4.89 6.69 32.09
N PRO A 66 -4.15 7.81 32.18
CA PRO A 66 -4.71 9.17 32.26
C PRO A 66 -5.32 9.69 30.94
N TRP A 67 -5.40 8.85 29.91
CA TRP A 67 -5.70 9.26 28.54
C TRP A 67 -7.15 9.03 28.12
N ILE A 68 -7.94 8.24 28.86
CA ILE A 68 -9.27 7.83 28.38
C ILE A 68 -10.32 8.95 28.54
N ASP A 69 -10.09 9.95 29.40
CA ASP A 69 -11.01 11.08 29.62
C ASP A 69 -10.56 12.43 28.99
N ASN A 70 -9.41 12.48 28.29
CA ASN A 70 -8.71 13.73 27.93
C ASN A 70 -8.55 14.04 26.43
N ASP A 71 -9.19 13.28 25.53
CA ASP A 71 -9.04 13.45 24.08
C ASP A 71 -9.28 14.89 23.61
N VAL A 72 -10.29 15.58 24.16
CA VAL A 72 -10.69 16.92 23.70
C VAL A 72 -9.61 17.98 23.96
N GLU A 73 -8.99 17.97 25.15
CA GLU A 73 -7.95 18.94 25.50
C GLU A 73 -6.65 18.68 24.72
N PHE A 74 -6.29 17.40 24.57
CA PHE A 74 -5.16 16.98 23.76
C PHE A 74 -5.32 17.39 22.29
N ILE A 75 -6.48 17.10 21.69
CA ILE A 75 -6.79 17.48 20.30
C ILE A 75 -6.72 19.00 20.15
N ALA A 76 -7.26 19.77 21.09
CA ALA A 76 -7.22 21.23 21.03
C ALA A 76 -5.78 21.78 21.07
N LEU A 77 -4.92 21.18 21.91
CA LEU A 77 -3.51 21.55 22.04
C LEU A 77 -2.72 21.18 20.78
N LEU A 78 -2.91 19.96 20.25
CA LEU A 78 -2.28 19.50 19.01
C LEU A 78 -2.68 20.38 17.81
N ARG A 79 -3.98 20.68 17.66
CA ARG A 79 -4.48 21.59 16.62
C ARG A 79 -3.84 22.97 16.72
N ARG A 80 -3.65 23.48 17.94
CA ARG A 80 -3.04 24.79 18.17
C ARG A 80 -1.56 24.79 17.77
N ALA A 81 -0.80 23.79 18.22
CA ALA A 81 0.61 23.66 17.88
C ALA A 81 0.81 23.55 16.36
N LEU A 82 0.02 22.73 15.68
CA LEU A 82 0.10 22.56 14.23
C LEU A 82 -0.31 23.81 13.44
N ARG A 83 -1.26 24.61 13.93
CA ARG A 83 -1.58 25.92 13.34
C ARG A 83 -0.42 26.89 13.45
N ASP A 84 0.29 26.90 14.57
CA ASP A 84 1.48 27.75 14.75
C ASP A 84 2.61 27.29 13.82
N CYS A 85 2.77 25.98 13.61
CA CYS A 85 3.67 25.43 12.59
C CYS A 85 3.29 25.89 11.19
N ASP A 86 2.02 25.79 10.82
CA ASP A 86 1.52 26.15 9.50
C ASP A 86 1.75 27.64 9.18
N GLN A 87 1.50 28.53 10.14
CA GLN A 87 1.79 29.96 9.99
C GLN A 87 3.27 30.23 9.72
N ARG A 88 4.17 29.47 10.36
CA ARG A 88 5.62 29.58 10.15
C ARG A 88 6.02 29.04 8.78
N CYS A 89 5.42 27.93 8.33
CA CYS A 89 5.60 27.42 6.97
C CYS A 89 5.22 28.49 5.92
N HIS A 90 4.08 29.16 6.09
CA HIS A 90 3.67 30.27 5.24
C HIS A 90 4.64 31.46 5.29
N SER A 91 5.15 31.80 6.48
CA SER A 91 6.15 32.86 6.64
C SER A 91 7.45 32.54 5.90
N ILE A 92 7.90 31.28 5.94
CA ILE A 92 9.09 30.81 5.22
C ILE A 92 8.89 30.92 3.70
N GLY A 93 7.72 30.52 3.19
CA GLY A 93 7.43 30.57 1.75
C GLY A 93 7.18 31.97 1.18
N SER A 94 6.89 32.96 2.04
CA SER A 94 6.51 34.32 1.63
C SER A 94 7.61 35.37 1.78
N THR A 95 8.68 35.08 2.53
CA THR A 95 9.80 36.02 2.73
C THR A 95 10.92 35.79 1.72
N ASN A 96 11.49 36.90 1.21
CA ASN A 96 12.66 36.89 0.33
C ASN A 96 13.99 37.06 1.11
N SER A 97 13.94 37.18 2.43
CA SER A 97 15.12 37.37 3.28
C SER A 97 15.66 36.03 3.77
N GLU A 98 16.84 35.63 3.30
CA GLU A 98 17.50 34.38 3.73
C GLU A 98 17.70 34.31 5.25
N THR A 99 17.95 35.45 5.90
CA THR A 99 18.13 35.53 7.35
C THR A 99 16.82 35.28 8.09
N GLU A 100 15.70 35.75 7.55
CA GLU A 100 14.38 35.54 8.12
C GLU A 100 13.91 34.10 7.92
N VAL A 101 14.16 33.52 6.73
CA VAL A 101 13.95 32.10 6.45
C VAL A 101 14.69 31.25 7.48
N SER A 102 16.00 31.48 7.66
CA SER A 102 16.82 30.70 8.60
C SER A 102 16.31 30.79 10.04
N CYS A 103 15.91 31.99 10.49
CA CYS A 103 15.32 32.19 11.83
C CYS A 103 13.98 31.45 11.99
N GLN A 104 13.09 31.52 11.00
CA GLN A 104 11.81 30.82 11.05
C GLN A 104 12.00 29.30 11.00
N GLN A 105 12.95 28.81 10.21
CA GLN A 105 13.33 27.39 10.17
C GLN A 105 13.84 26.91 11.53
N ALA A 106 14.72 27.67 12.18
CA ALA A 106 15.23 27.33 13.51
C ALA A 106 14.10 27.30 14.57
N ALA A 107 13.20 28.28 14.55
CA ALA A 107 12.07 28.33 15.47
C ALA A 107 11.06 27.18 15.21
N LEU A 108 10.82 26.84 13.95
CA LEU A 108 9.98 25.73 13.56
C LEU A 108 10.57 24.40 14.01
N ARG A 109 11.90 24.20 13.90
CA ARG A 109 12.58 23.02 14.45
C ARG A 109 12.34 22.86 15.94
N THR A 110 12.54 23.93 16.72
CA THR A 110 12.31 23.89 18.17
C THR A 110 10.87 23.50 18.50
N LEU A 111 9.89 24.09 17.82
CA LEU A 111 8.48 23.76 18.00
C LEU A 111 8.17 22.30 17.63
N MET A 112 8.74 21.80 16.53
CA MET A 112 8.55 20.40 16.12
C MET A 112 9.19 19.42 17.10
N THR A 113 10.39 19.72 17.62
CA THR A 113 11.02 18.92 18.68
C THR A 113 10.17 18.89 19.94
N GLU A 114 9.59 20.03 20.35
CA GLU A 114 8.67 20.08 21.50
C GLU A 114 7.38 19.30 21.25
N ILE A 115 6.82 19.34 20.03
CA ILE A 115 5.66 18.51 19.66
C ILE A 115 6.02 17.03 19.77
N ASP A 116 7.17 16.61 19.24
CA ASP A 116 7.59 15.21 19.29
C ASP A 116 7.84 14.74 20.72
N ASP A 117 8.59 15.51 21.51
CA ASP A 117 8.98 15.14 22.87
C ASP A 117 7.79 15.20 23.85
N ASP A 118 7.03 16.30 23.85
CA ASP A 118 6.05 16.58 24.91
C ASP A 118 4.62 16.17 24.54
N LEU A 119 4.24 16.25 23.26
CA LEU A 119 2.87 15.92 22.81
C LEU A 119 2.76 14.50 22.27
N LEU A 120 3.71 14.09 21.42
CA LEU A 120 3.68 12.78 20.79
C LEU A 120 4.44 11.73 21.61
N LEU A 121 5.24 12.14 22.60
CA LEU A 121 6.09 11.26 23.40
C LEU A 121 6.97 10.36 22.51
N ASN A 122 7.54 10.95 21.47
CA ASN A 122 8.33 10.31 20.43
C ASN A 122 7.60 9.19 19.65
N ARG A 123 6.26 9.15 19.69
CA ARG A 123 5.44 8.24 18.87
C ARG A 123 5.17 8.86 17.49
N ASP A 124 4.98 8.02 16.49
CA ASP A 124 4.54 8.48 15.17
C ASP A 124 3.17 9.18 15.27
N ILE A 125 3.04 10.35 14.63
CA ILE A 125 1.81 11.15 14.59
C ILE A 125 0.59 10.32 14.11
N ARG A 126 0.78 9.30 13.26
CA ARG A 126 -0.29 8.42 12.77
C ARG A 126 -0.76 7.47 13.85
N THR A 127 0.15 6.94 14.66
CA THR A 127 -0.20 6.11 15.82
C THR A 127 -1.08 6.91 16.77
N VAL A 128 -0.67 8.13 17.11
CA VAL A 128 -1.44 9.02 17.97
C VAL A 128 -2.80 9.37 17.34
N THR A 129 -2.82 9.86 16.10
CA THR A 129 -4.07 10.27 15.43
C THR A 129 -5.05 9.13 15.18
N SER A 130 -4.59 7.89 15.02
CA SER A 130 -5.46 6.73 14.86
C SER A 130 -6.32 6.45 16.09
N THR A 131 -5.81 6.75 17.28
CA THR A 131 -6.50 6.54 18.55
C THR A 131 -7.53 7.62 18.86
N LEU A 132 -7.47 8.75 18.15
CA LEU A 132 -8.36 9.88 18.37
C LEU A 132 -9.74 9.62 17.77
N SER A 133 -10.78 9.89 18.56
CA SER A 133 -12.18 9.82 18.15
C SER A 133 -12.62 11.06 17.35
N ILE A 134 -11.95 11.34 16.24
CA ILE A 134 -12.21 12.47 15.33
C ILE A 134 -12.48 11.99 13.89
N PRO A 135 -13.14 12.80 13.04
CA PRO A 135 -13.35 12.46 11.63
C PRO A 135 -12.03 12.20 10.90
N ASP A 136 -12.03 11.27 9.94
CA ASP A 136 -10.79 10.86 9.26
C ASP A 136 -10.20 11.96 8.37
N GLU A 137 -11.04 12.83 7.80
CA GLU A 137 -10.59 14.04 7.10
C GLU A 137 -9.73 14.92 8.01
N GLU A 138 -10.10 14.98 9.29
CA GLU A 138 -9.35 15.73 10.27
C GLU A 138 -8.05 15.03 10.68
N LYS A 139 -8.04 13.71 10.82
CA LYS A 139 -6.80 12.94 11.03
C LYS A 139 -5.82 13.17 9.88
N ALA A 140 -6.30 13.12 8.64
CA ALA A 140 -5.48 13.38 7.46
C ALA A 140 -4.89 14.79 7.47
N ASN A 141 -5.70 15.80 7.81
CA ASN A 141 -5.23 17.19 7.94
C ASN A 141 -4.15 17.34 9.03
N ILE A 142 -4.31 16.68 10.19
CA ILE A 142 -3.31 16.69 11.26
C ILE A 142 -1.97 16.12 10.77
N VAL A 143 -2.00 14.94 10.11
CA VAL A 143 -0.80 14.31 9.55
C VAL A 143 -0.16 15.19 8.49
N GLN A 144 -0.97 15.82 7.62
CA GLN A 144 -0.49 16.70 6.57
C GLN A 144 0.24 17.93 7.14
N LEU A 145 -0.38 18.64 8.10
CA LEU A 145 0.23 19.80 8.75
C LEU A 145 1.55 19.43 9.44
N TYR A 146 1.58 18.30 10.13
CA TYR A 146 2.78 17.79 10.78
C TYR A 146 3.91 17.49 9.79
N CYS A 147 3.62 16.77 8.70
CA CYS A 147 4.61 16.46 7.67
C CYS A 147 5.13 17.73 6.96
N ASN A 148 4.25 18.70 6.68
CA ASN A 148 4.62 19.97 6.07
C ASN A 148 5.55 20.79 6.97
N ALA A 149 5.28 20.80 8.27
CA ALA A 149 6.09 21.49 9.26
C ALA A 149 7.52 20.92 9.33
N TRP A 150 7.67 19.60 9.46
CA TRP A 150 8.99 18.95 9.46
C TRP A 150 9.80 19.27 8.20
N ARG A 151 9.15 19.26 7.03
CA ARG A 151 9.79 19.62 5.76
C ARG A 151 10.29 21.05 5.70
N ALA A 152 9.47 22.00 6.14
CA ALA A 152 9.84 23.41 6.12
C ALA A 152 11.07 23.71 7.02
N THR A 153 11.41 22.83 7.98
CA THR A 153 12.62 22.97 8.79
C THR A 153 13.94 22.79 8.03
N ASN A 154 13.89 22.17 6.84
CA ASN A 154 15.03 21.74 6.04
C ASN A 154 16.00 20.81 6.79
N VAL A 155 15.46 19.96 7.67
CA VAL A 155 16.18 18.91 8.38
C VAL A 155 15.59 17.56 7.97
N ASP A 156 16.45 16.59 7.67
CA ASP A 156 16.02 15.22 7.49
C ASP A 156 15.43 14.70 8.81
N ILE A 157 14.21 14.19 8.78
CA ILE A 157 13.56 13.55 9.94
C ILE A 157 14.55 12.52 10.48
N ALA A 158 15.01 12.71 11.72
CA ALA A 158 15.95 11.80 12.34
C ALA A 158 15.34 10.39 12.31
N ALA A 159 16.14 9.39 11.91
CA ALA A 159 15.69 8.01 11.90
C ALA A 159 15.13 7.67 13.29
N GLN A 160 13.84 7.36 13.36
CA GLN A 160 13.23 6.88 14.59
C GLN A 160 13.72 5.44 14.80
N HIS A 161 14.88 5.30 15.44
CA HIS A 161 15.54 4.01 15.64
C HIS A 161 14.67 3.02 16.41
N ASP A 162 13.77 3.51 17.28
CA ASP A 162 12.82 2.68 18.04
C ASP A 162 11.56 2.28 17.24
N ALA A 163 11.21 3.02 16.18
CA ALA A 163 10.11 2.66 15.26
C ALA A 163 10.52 1.57 14.24
N MET A 164 11.80 1.16 14.24
CA MET A 164 12.39 0.17 13.34
C MET A 164 12.41 -1.26 13.91
N VAL A 165 11.82 -1.48 15.10
CA VAL A 165 11.63 -2.84 15.64
C VAL A 165 10.42 -3.47 14.94
N PRO A 166 10.50 -4.72 14.44
CA PRO A 166 9.34 -5.41 13.92
C PRO A 166 8.24 -5.39 14.99
N MET A 167 7.10 -4.79 14.66
CA MET A 167 5.92 -4.72 15.52
C MET A 167 5.58 -6.15 16.02
N GLY A 168 5.92 -6.39 17.29
CA GLY A 168 5.97 -7.70 17.94
C GLY A 168 6.66 -7.61 19.32
N ALA A 169 7.59 -6.67 19.50
CA ALA A 169 8.13 -6.34 20.80
C ALA A 169 7.13 -5.49 21.62
N HIS A 170 6.34 -6.14 22.49
CA HIS A 170 5.67 -5.43 23.59
C HIS A 170 6.72 -4.76 24.49
N GLU A 171 6.49 -3.49 24.86
CA GLU A 171 7.24 -2.83 25.93
C GLU A 171 7.20 -3.71 27.19
N GLY A 172 8.35 -4.24 27.59
CA GLY A 172 8.51 -5.02 28.82
C GLY A 172 8.68 -6.54 28.66
N GLN A 173 8.67 -7.11 27.44
CA GLN A 173 9.04 -8.52 27.24
C GLN A 173 10.24 -8.68 26.28
N PRO A 174 11.25 -9.49 26.65
CA PRO A 174 12.42 -9.71 25.81
C PRO A 174 12.05 -10.61 24.62
N HIS A 175 12.24 -10.08 23.42
CA HIS A 175 12.27 -10.78 22.13
C HIS A 175 10.95 -11.46 21.69
N ASP A 176 10.18 -10.80 20.83
CA ASP A 176 9.29 -11.50 19.88
C ASP A 176 9.37 -10.76 18.54
N THR A 177 10.44 -11.00 17.78
CA THR A 177 10.69 -10.29 16.51
C THR A 177 10.04 -11.06 15.36
N ALA A 178 8.83 -10.67 14.98
CA ALA A 178 8.15 -11.21 13.80
C ALA A 178 8.99 -10.95 12.53
N SER A 179 9.11 -11.95 11.66
CA SER A 179 9.76 -11.79 10.35
C SER A 179 8.86 -10.96 9.43
N THR A 180 9.41 -9.99 8.68
CA THR A 180 8.59 -9.07 7.87
C THR A 180 8.83 -9.27 6.38
N CYS A 181 7.77 -9.32 5.59
CA CYS A 181 7.80 -9.39 4.14
C CYS A 181 7.07 -8.21 3.50
N ALA A 182 7.49 -7.81 2.31
CA ALA A 182 6.71 -6.89 1.48
C ALA A 182 5.97 -7.66 0.37
N VAL A 183 4.70 -7.31 0.16
CA VAL A 183 3.87 -7.83 -0.93
C VAL A 183 3.30 -6.69 -1.77
N PHE A 184 3.24 -6.92 -3.08
CA PHE A 184 2.77 -5.92 -4.04
C PHE A 184 1.62 -6.50 -4.87
N GLY A 185 0.46 -5.85 -4.86
CA GLY A 185 -0.73 -6.30 -5.59
C GLY A 185 -0.65 -6.16 -7.13
N GLY A 186 -1.54 -6.83 -7.84
CA GLY A 186 -1.65 -6.75 -9.30
C GLY A 186 -2.92 -6.05 -9.80
N GLN A 187 -3.16 -6.13 -11.11
CA GLN A 187 -4.43 -5.67 -11.71
C GLN A 187 -5.62 -6.53 -11.30
N GLY A 188 -6.84 -5.99 -11.46
CA GLY A 188 -8.09 -6.71 -11.22
C GLY A 188 -8.52 -6.79 -9.75
N LEU A 189 -7.72 -6.21 -8.84
CA LEU A 189 -8.15 -5.84 -7.50
C LEU A 189 -9.00 -4.56 -7.59
N ARG A 190 -9.98 -4.38 -6.70
CA ARG A 190 -10.77 -3.13 -6.69
C ARG A 190 -9.84 -2.00 -6.25
N CYS A 191 -9.46 -1.13 -7.16
CA CYS A 191 -8.62 0.02 -6.86
C CYS A 191 -8.99 1.22 -7.72
N ASP A 192 -9.12 2.37 -7.08
CA ASP A 192 -9.11 3.67 -7.75
C ASP A 192 -7.70 4.25 -7.59
N CYS A 193 -6.79 3.84 -8.48
CA CYS A 193 -5.40 4.24 -8.38
C CYS A 193 -5.22 5.75 -8.46
N LEU A 194 -6.06 6.45 -9.21
CA LEU A 194 -5.94 7.90 -9.35
C LEU A 194 -6.38 8.59 -8.07
N GLN A 195 -7.48 8.14 -7.45
CA GLN A 195 -7.89 8.65 -6.14
C GLN A 195 -6.84 8.34 -5.06
N GLU A 196 -6.29 7.13 -5.02
CA GLU A 196 -5.22 6.79 -4.06
C GLU A 196 -3.96 7.66 -4.25
N LEU A 197 -3.56 7.94 -5.50
CA LEU A 197 -2.47 8.87 -5.77
C LEU A 197 -2.80 10.29 -5.33
N ARG A 198 -4.06 10.72 -5.49
CA ARG A 198 -4.54 12.03 -5.06
C ARG A 198 -4.50 12.17 -3.54
N ASP A 199 -4.90 11.12 -2.82
CA ASP A 199 -4.86 11.10 -1.36
C ASP A 199 -3.40 11.15 -0.86
N MET A 200 -2.48 10.42 -1.49
CA MET A 200 -1.05 10.54 -1.19
C MET A 200 -0.48 11.91 -1.53
N ALA A 201 -0.83 12.46 -2.69
CA ALA A 201 -0.38 13.77 -3.12
C ALA A 201 -0.92 14.89 -2.22
N ARG A 202 -2.08 14.72 -1.59
CA ARG A 202 -2.62 15.67 -0.60
C ARG A 202 -1.97 15.48 0.77
N ASN A 203 -2.00 14.26 1.31
CA ASN A 203 -1.60 13.98 2.70
C ASN A 203 -0.08 13.96 2.89
N TYR A 204 0.66 13.64 1.83
CA TYR A 204 2.11 13.54 1.83
C TYR A 204 2.73 14.40 0.72
N ALA A 205 2.03 15.47 0.32
CA ALA A 205 2.39 16.39 -0.76
C ALA A 205 3.87 16.67 -0.76
N THR A 206 4.37 17.13 0.37
CA THR A 206 5.79 17.34 0.57
C THR A 206 6.55 16.06 0.23
N LEU A 207 6.44 14.98 1.01
CA LEU A 207 7.23 13.74 0.85
C LEU A 207 7.38 13.23 -0.60
N VAL A 208 6.33 13.34 -1.43
CA VAL A 208 6.24 12.67 -2.74
C VAL A 208 6.06 13.57 -3.97
N GLU A 209 5.88 14.89 -3.83
CA GLU A 209 5.66 15.80 -4.98
C GLU A 209 6.76 15.66 -6.05
N ASP A 210 8.03 15.72 -5.63
CA ASP A 210 9.24 15.32 -6.38
C ASP A 210 9.02 14.12 -7.31
N LEU A 211 8.73 13.03 -6.64
CA LEU A 211 8.61 11.70 -7.20
C LEU A 211 7.40 11.58 -8.14
N LEU A 212 6.26 12.16 -7.77
CA LEU A 212 5.04 12.14 -8.60
C LEU A 212 5.21 13.01 -9.85
N ARG A 213 5.82 14.18 -9.73
CA ARG A 213 6.08 15.10 -10.85
C ARG A 213 7.02 14.44 -11.86
N ASP A 214 8.13 13.87 -11.42
CA ASP A 214 9.10 13.22 -12.30
C ASP A 214 8.52 11.94 -12.94
N SER A 215 7.72 11.18 -12.19
CA SER A 215 7.02 10.00 -12.73
C SER A 215 5.96 10.40 -13.77
N SER A 216 5.22 11.48 -13.54
CA SER A 216 4.27 12.01 -14.52
C SER A 216 4.98 12.41 -15.80
N ARG A 217 6.08 13.16 -15.70
CA ARG A 217 6.89 13.56 -16.87
C ARG A 217 7.42 12.36 -17.65
N LEU A 218 7.89 11.32 -16.95
CA LEU A 218 8.34 10.07 -17.58
C LEU A 218 7.19 9.42 -18.36
N LEU A 219 6.03 9.21 -17.74
CA LEU A 219 4.89 8.53 -18.36
C LEU A 219 4.31 9.35 -19.54
N ALA A 220 4.20 10.66 -19.38
CA ALA A 220 3.80 11.58 -20.44
C ALA A 220 4.77 11.50 -21.64
N GLY A 221 6.08 11.54 -21.38
CA GLY A 221 7.12 11.39 -22.40
C GLY A 221 7.02 10.06 -23.15
N LEU A 222 6.88 8.95 -22.41
CA LEU A 222 6.71 7.62 -22.99
C LEU A 222 5.44 7.52 -23.86
N SER A 223 4.32 8.09 -23.41
CA SER A 223 3.04 8.11 -24.13
C SER A 223 3.09 8.85 -25.48
N ALA A 224 4.05 9.76 -25.62
CA ALA A 224 4.25 10.60 -26.81
C ALA A 224 5.37 10.11 -27.74
N THR A 225 6.03 8.98 -27.44
CA THR A 225 7.24 8.51 -28.13
C THR A 225 7.06 8.32 -29.64
N ASP A 226 5.97 7.67 -30.07
CA ASP A 226 5.74 7.31 -31.46
C ASP A 226 4.26 7.38 -31.87
N ALA A 227 3.96 7.13 -33.14
CA ALA A 227 2.58 7.16 -33.63
C ALA A 227 1.69 6.06 -33.02
N THR A 228 2.27 4.91 -32.65
CA THR A 228 1.53 3.79 -32.05
C THR A 228 1.11 4.15 -30.64
N THR A 229 2.03 4.60 -29.80
CA THR A 229 1.76 5.07 -28.44
C THR A 229 0.70 6.18 -28.44
N ARG A 230 0.84 7.21 -29.29
CA ARG A 230 -0.18 8.27 -29.42
C ARG A 230 -1.58 7.77 -29.82
N GLN A 231 -1.68 6.64 -30.54
CA GLN A 231 -2.98 6.04 -30.86
C GLN A 231 -3.67 5.43 -29.63
N TYR A 232 -2.90 4.87 -28.70
CA TYR A 232 -3.42 4.28 -27.45
C TYR A 232 -3.65 5.34 -26.38
N PHE A 233 -2.83 6.39 -26.33
CA PHE A 233 -2.91 7.44 -25.31
C PHE A 233 -3.65 8.71 -25.79
N ARG A 234 -4.87 8.54 -26.33
CA ARG A 234 -5.64 9.65 -26.91
C ARG A 234 -6.07 10.73 -25.91
N GLN A 235 -6.22 10.36 -24.64
CA GLN A 235 -6.55 11.28 -23.54
C GLN A 235 -5.29 11.72 -22.77
N GLY A 236 -4.11 11.48 -23.33
CA GLY A 236 -2.82 11.81 -22.71
C GLY A 236 -2.44 10.87 -21.57
N PHE A 237 -1.29 11.16 -20.95
CA PHE A 237 -0.83 10.46 -19.76
C PHE A 237 -0.12 11.44 -18.80
N ASP A 238 -0.79 12.54 -18.48
CA ASP A 238 -0.29 13.53 -17.53
C ASP A 238 -0.92 13.36 -16.16
N VAL A 239 -0.32 12.48 -15.36
CA VAL A 239 -0.81 12.14 -14.02
C VAL A 239 -0.82 13.37 -13.12
N ALA A 240 0.22 14.22 -13.18
CA ALA A 240 0.31 15.43 -12.37
C ALA A 240 -0.90 16.35 -12.61
N SER A 241 -1.24 16.59 -13.89
CA SER A 241 -2.45 17.35 -14.22
C SER A 241 -3.72 16.69 -13.69
N TRP A 242 -3.88 15.36 -13.78
CA TRP A 242 -5.05 14.66 -13.27
C TRP A 242 -5.19 14.69 -11.74
N LEU A 243 -4.07 14.85 -11.03
CA LEU A 243 -4.04 14.99 -9.57
C LEU A 243 -4.41 16.41 -9.13
N GLU A 244 -3.88 17.42 -9.82
CA GLU A 244 -4.15 18.84 -9.56
C GLU A 244 -5.55 19.27 -10.01
N HIS A 245 -6.00 18.75 -11.15
CA HIS A 245 -7.25 19.10 -11.83
C HIS A 245 -8.13 17.85 -12.05
N PRO A 246 -8.91 17.42 -11.04
CA PRO A 246 -9.75 16.23 -11.14
C PRO A 246 -10.72 16.23 -12.34
N GLU A 247 -11.15 17.41 -12.79
CA GLU A 247 -12.01 17.60 -13.95
C GLU A 247 -11.32 17.27 -15.30
N GLN A 248 -9.99 17.22 -15.31
CA GLN A 248 -9.18 16.83 -16.47
C GLN A 248 -8.84 15.34 -16.47
N ALA A 249 -9.27 14.59 -15.44
CA ALA A 249 -9.05 13.15 -15.38
C ALA A 249 -9.78 12.46 -16.56
N PRO A 250 -9.13 11.48 -17.22
CA PRO A 250 -9.75 10.68 -18.26
C PRO A 250 -10.96 9.89 -17.74
N ASP A 251 -11.76 9.38 -18.67
CA ASP A 251 -12.83 8.47 -18.29
C ASP A 251 -12.32 7.16 -17.68
N ASP A 252 -13.18 6.58 -16.86
CA ASP A 252 -13.03 5.31 -16.18
C ASP A 252 -12.55 4.16 -17.08
N GLN A 253 -13.08 4.04 -18.30
CA GLN A 253 -12.68 2.97 -19.21
C GLN A 253 -11.24 3.16 -19.69
N TYR A 254 -10.81 4.41 -19.90
CA TYR A 254 -9.43 4.74 -20.24
C TYR A 254 -8.46 4.46 -19.09
N LEU A 255 -8.81 4.88 -17.86
CA LEU A 255 -7.98 4.63 -16.67
C LEU A 255 -7.77 3.14 -16.39
N ARG A 256 -8.79 2.31 -16.68
CA ARG A 256 -8.74 0.86 -16.49
C ARG A 256 -8.06 0.10 -17.62
N ALA A 257 -7.79 0.74 -18.76
CA ALA A 257 -7.06 0.11 -19.84
C ALA A 257 -5.62 -0.20 -19.41
N ALA A 258 -5.11 -1.39 -19.76
CA ALA A 258 -3.78 -1.87 -19.41
C ALA A 258 -2.64 -0.87 -19.68
N PRO A 259 -2.63 -0.10 -20.80
CA PRO A 259 -1.59 0.90 -21.05
C PRO A 259 -1.49 2.00 -19.97
N VAL A 260 -2.60 2.32 -19.31
CA VAL A 260 -2.68 3.39 -18.30
C VAL A 260 -2.64 2.78 -16.89
N SER A 261 -3.50 1.79 -16.62
CA SER A 261 -3.59 1.15 -15.30
C SER A 261 -2.31 0.46 -14.86
N ALA A 262 -1.57 -0.22 -15.75
CA ALA A 262 -0.37 -0.96 -15.35
C ALA A 262 0.71 -0.06 -14.75
N PRO A 263 1.14 1.03 -15.41
CA PRO A 263 2.05 2.00 -14.80
C PRO A 263 1.44 2.77 -13.62
N LEU A 264 0.14 3.12 -13.61
CA LEU A 264 -0.48 3.79 -12.46
C LEU A 264 -0.45 2.94 -11.19
N ILE A 265 -0.75 1.64 -11.29
CA ILE A 265 -0.68 0.70 -10.17
C ILE A 265 0.77 0.62 -9.63
N GLY A 266 1.75 0.56 -10.53
CA GLY A 266 3.17 0.58 -10.14
C GLY A 266 3.56 1.88 -9.45
N LEU A 267 3.04 3.01 -9.92
CA LEU A 267 3.26 4.33 -9.32
C LEU A 267 2.68 4.39 -7.91
N VAL A 268 1.45 3.91 -7.69
CA VAL A 268 0.86 3.81 -6.34
C VAL A 268 1.78 3.03 -5.40
N GLN A 269 2.22 1.86 -5.82
CA GLN A 269 3.06 0.96 -5.03
C GLN A 269 4.39 1.58 -4.61
N LEU A 270 5.08 2.18 -5.58
CA LEU A 270 6.38 2.81 -5.36
C LEU A 270 6.23 4.12 -4.56
N THR A 271 5.16 4.88 -4.74
CA THR A 271 4.88 6.05 -3.92
C THR A 271 4.61 5.65 -2.47
N ARG A 272 3.81 4.61 -2.22
CA ARG A 272 3.54 4.08 -0.86
C ARG A 272 4.81 3.60 -0.17
N TYR A 273 5.65 2.84 -0.86
CA TYR A 273 6.93 2.40 -0.32
C TYR A 273 7.86 3.59 0.01
N ALA A 274 7.90 4.60 -0.86
CA ALA A 274 8.68 5.82 -0.61
C ALA A 274 8.15 6.61 0.59
N ILE A 275 6.82 6.71 0.75
CA ILE A 275 6.21 7.33 1.93
C ILE A 275 6.67 6.59 3.18
N ALA A 276 6.51 5.26 3.24
CA ALA A 276 6.93 4.47 4.40
C ALA A 276 8.40 4.70 4.79
N CYS A 277 9.30 4.71 3.80
CA CYS A 277 10.72 4.99 4.05
C CYS A 277 10.95 6.41 4.60
N LYS A 278 10.33 7.43 3.97
CA LYS A 278 10.50 8.84 4.37
C LYS A 278 9.89 9.13 5.75
N THR A 279 8.78 8.50 6.06
CA THR A 279 8.10 8.70 7.35
C THR A 279 8.86 8.07 8.49
N LEU A 280 9.55 6.95 8.24
CA LEU A 280 10.43 6.29 9.20
C LEU A 280 11.82 6.96 9.28
N GLY A 281 12.13 7.93 8.42
CA GLY A 281 13.45 8.57 8.37
C GLY A 281 14.56 7.64 7.87
N VAL A 282 14.24 6.63 7.05
CA VAL A 282 15.20 5.63 6.55
C VAL A 282 15.33 5.67 5.03
N THR A 283 16.48 5.22 4.53
CA THR A 283 16.64 5.03 3.09
C THR A 283 15.89 3.79 2.60
N PRO A 284 15.52 3.72 1.30
CA PRO A 284 14.94 2.52 0.70
C PRO A 284 15.72 1.24 0.96
N GLY A 285 17.05 1.32 0.98
CA GLY A 285 17.92 0.17 1.25
C GLY A 285 18.02 -0.21 2.72
N GLN A 286 17.87 0.74 3.64
CA GLN A 286 17.78 0.46 5.08
C GLN A 286 16.45 -0.23 5.40
N PHE A 287 15.34 0.27 4.86
CA PHE A 287 14.04 -0.37 5.03
C PHE A 287 14.00 -1.77 4.40
N CYS A 288 14.51 -1.90 3.17
CA CYS A 288 14.60 -3.20 2.48
C CYS A 288 15.42 -4.23 3.26
N ALA A 289 16.47 -3.81 3.98
CA ALA A 289 17.31 -4.71 4.78
C ALA A 289 16.58 -5.30 6.01
N GLN A 290 15.45 -4.71 6.43
CA GLN A 290 14.61 -5.26 7.50
C GLN A 290 13.61 -6.30 6.98
N LEU A 291 13.41 -6.38 5.67
CA LEU A 291 12.51 -7.34 5.05
C LEU A 291 13.24 -8.66 4.84
N SER A 292 12.64 -9.75 5.26
CA SER A 292 13.17 -11.10 5.04
C SER A 292 13.00 -11.56 3.59
N ALA A 293 11.95 -11.09 2.91
CA ALA A 293 11.68 -11.36 1.50
C ALA A 293 10.68 -10.34 0.92
N THR A 294 10.61 -10.28 -0.39
CA THR A 294 9.57 -9.53 -1.11
C THR A 294 8.99 -10.37 -2.25
N THR A 295 7.73 -10.15 -2.58
CA THR A 295 7.06 -10.79 -3.72
C THR A 295 5.95 -9.90 -4.27
N GLY A 296 5.43 -10.24 -5.44
CA GLY A 296 4.34 -9.50 -6.03
C GLY A 296 3.40 -10.37 -6.84
N HIS A 297 2.12 -10.06 -6.71
CA HIS A 297 1.05 -10.71 -7.44
C HIS A 297 0.95 -10.11 -8.85
N SER A 298 0.99 -10.96 -9.87
CA SER A 298 0.96 -10.51 -11.26
C SER A 298 2.03 -9.44 -11.55
N GLN A 299 1.64 -8.24 -11.99
CA GLN A 299 2.55 -7.13 -12.25
C GLN A 299 3.28 -6.57 -11.02
N GLY A 300 2.81 -6.84 -9.80
CA GLY A 300 3.47 -6.38 -8.57
C GLY A 300 4.88 -6.96 -8.42
N ILE A 301 5.23 -8.05 -9.12
CA ILE A 301 6.59 -8.60 -9.08
C ILE A 301 7.64 -7.63 -9.64
N ILE A 302 7.24 -6.71 -10.53
CA ILE A 302 8.14 -5.66 -11.07
C ILE A 302 8.56 -4.70 -9.96
N THR A 303 7.61 -4.22 -9.16
CA THR A 303 7.88 -3.29 -8.06
C THR A 303 8.58 -3.97 -6.89
N ALA A 304 8.23 -5.23 -6.59
CA ALA A 304 8.95 -6.06 -5.63
C ALA A 304 10.45 -6.21 -5.99
N ALA A 305 10.78 -6.44 -7.26
CA ALA A 305 12.17 -6.51 -7.71
C ALA A 305 12.87 -5.13 -7.67
N ALA A 306 12.16 -4.06 -8.00
CA ALA A 306 12.69 -2.70 -7.98
C ALA A 306 13.11 -2.27 -6.57
N ILE A 307 12.24 -2.44 -5.57
CA ILE A 307 12.57 -2.07 -4.18
C ILE A 307 13.70 -2.95 -3.60
N ALA A 308 13.77 -4.22 -4.00
CA ALA A 308 14.86 -5.12 -3.60
C ALA A 308 16.23 -4.71 -4.17
N SER A 309 16.25 -3.91 -5.23
CA SER A 309 17.49 -3.45 -5.89
C SER A 309 18.02 -2.11 -5.37
N ALA A 310 17.20 -1.34 -4.65
CA ALA A 310 17.53 0.01 -4.24
C ALA A 310 18.32 0.03 -2.91
N THR A 311 19.28 0.94 -2.81
CA THR A 311 20.11 1.16 -1.60
C THR A 311 19.84 2.51 -0.93
N ASP A 312 19.59 3.52 -1.74
CA ASP A 312 19.43 4.92 -1.38
C ASP A 312 18.39 5.59 -2.27
N TRP A 313 18.12 6.88 -2.06
CA TRP A 313 17.14 7.61 -2.88
C TRP A 313 17.52 7.69 -4.37
N PRO A 314 18.76 8.02 -4.77
CA PRO A 314 19.14 8.01 -6.19
C PRO A 314 18.92 6.66 -6.89
N SER A 315 19.39 5.55 -6.30
CA SER A 315 19.18 4.21 -6.86
C SER A 315 17.71 3.80 -6.84
N TYR A 316 16.94 4.25 -5.84
CA TYR A 316 15.49 4.06 -5.80
C TYR A 316 14.77 4.78 -6.94
N HIS A 317 15.12 6.03 -7.23
CA HIS A 317 14.57 6.78 -8.36
C HIS A 317 14.89 6.08 -9.69
N GLN A 318 16.11 5.57 -9.87
CA GLN A 318 16.48 4.79 -11.05
C GLN A 318 15.70 3.47 -11.17
N ALA A 319 15.56 2.74 -10.07
CA ALA A 319 14.78 1.49 -10.01
C ALA A 319 13.30 1.75 -10.31
N MET A 320 12.75 2.86 -9.80
CA MET A 320 11.39 3.31 -10.05
C MET A 320 11.16 3.68 -11.52
N GLN A 321 12.05 4.47 -12.13
CA GLN A 321 11.97 4.78 -13.57
C GLN A 321 12.03 3.51 -14.42
N THR A 322 12.89 2.56 -14.05
CA THR A 322 13.00 1.25 -14.72
C THR A 322 11.70 0.45 -14.60
N ALA A 323 11.14 0.37 -13.40
CA ALA A 323 9.88 -0.33 -13.13
C ALA A 323 8.70 0.29 -13.88
N LEU A 324 8.53 1.61 -13.81
CA LEU A 324 7.44 2.33 -14.49
C LEU A 324 7.55 2.24 -16.01
N THR A 325 8.75 2.38 -16.56
CA THR A 325 8.97 2.21 -18.01
C THR A 325 8.66 0.78 -18.45
N THR A 326 9.07 -0.21 -17.66
CA THR A 326 8.75 -1.62 -17.92
C THR A 326 7.23 -1.87 -17.89
N LEU A 327 6.53 -1.39 -16.86
CA LEU A 327 5.08 -1.53 -16.73
C LEU A 327 4.32 -0.80 -17.84
N PHE A 328 4.78 0.40 -18.23
CA PHE A 328 4.23 1.14 -19.36
C PHE A 328 4.27 0.31 -20.65
N TRP A 329 5.44 -0.24 -21.01
CA TRP A 329 5.57 -1.02 -22.23
C TRP A 329 4.84 -2.36 -22.14
N ILE A 330 4.81 -3.01 -20.98
CA ILE A 330 3.97 -4.21 -20.74
C ILE A 330 2.51 -3.88 -21.06
N GLY A 331 1.95 -2.83 -20.44
CA GLY A 331 0.55 -2.43 -20.65
C GLY A 331 0.26 -2.09 -22.11
N MET A 332 1.12 -1.29 -22.74
CA MET A 332 0.93 -0.84 -24.12
C MET A 332 1.02 -2.01 -25.12
N ARG A 333 2.11 -2.79 -25.09
CA ARG A 333 2.34 -3.85 -26.08
C ARG A 333 1.40 -5.04 -25.89
N THR A 334 0.99 -5.37 -24.67
CA THR A 334 -0.04 -6.40 -24.45
C THR A 334 -1.39 -5.96 -25.01
N GLN A 335 -1.79 -4.70 -24.81
CA GLN A 335 -3.00 -4.15 -25.43
C GLN A 335 -2.91 -4.15 -26.96
N GLN A 336 -1.74 -3.78 -27.50
CA GLN A 336 -1.50 -3.77 -28.94
C GLN A 336 -1.65 -5.15 -29.57
N VAL A 337 -1.02 -6.16 -28.98
CA VAL A 337 -1.11 -7.55 -29.44
C VAL A 337 -2.55 -8.05 -29.31
N TRP A 338 -3.21 -7.77 -28.18
CA TRP A 338 -4.57 -8.20 -27.93
C TRP A 338 -5.57 -7.62 -28.94
N ASN A 339 -5.46 -6.32 -29.23
CA ASN A 339 -6.29 -5.65 -30.23
C ASN A 339 -6.03 -6.21 -31.64
N SER A 340 -4.76 -6.42 -32.00
CA SER A 340 -4.38 -6.96 -33.31
C SER A 340 -4.88 -8.40 -33.53
N ALA A 341 -5.02 -9.18 -32.45
CA ALA A 341 -5.55 -10.55 -32.47
C ALA A 341 -7.10 -10.62 -32.45
N GLY A 342 -7.78 -9.48 -32.60
CA GLY A 342 -9.24 -9.38 -32.51
C GLY A 342 -9.78 -9.71 -31.11
N GLY A 343 -8.95 -9.57 -30.07
CA GLY A 343 -9.27 -9.93 -28.70
C GLY A 343 -10.40 -9.10 -28.08
N CYS A 344 -10.59 -7.87 -28.57
CA CYS A 344 -11.71 -6.98 -28.24
C CYS A 344 -13.00 -7.29 -29.03
N SER A 345 -13.18 -8.54 -29.49
CA SER A 345 -14.39 -8.95 -30.21
C SER A 345 -15.64 -8.58 -29.39
N PRO A 346 -16.60 -7.84 -29.97
CA PRO A 346 -17.71 -7.27 -29.23
C PRO A 346 -18.56 -8.37 -28.59
N VAL A 347 -18.81 -8.23 -27.29
CA VAL A 347 -19.80 -9.01 -26.56
C VAL A 347 -21.16 -8.40 -26.85
N SER A 348 -22.12 -9.21 -27.28
CA SER A 348 -23.46 -8.71 -27.60
C SER A 348 -24.11 -8.04 -26.37
N ALA A 349 -24.95 -7.02 -26.59
CA ALA A 349 -25.67 -6.35 -25.50
C ALA A 349 -26.49 -7.33 -24.64
N ALA A 350 -27.06 -8.38 -25.27
CA ALA A 350 -27.77 -9.44 -24.56
C ALA A 350 -26.87 -10.24 -23.60
N MET A 351 -25.64 -10.57 -24.01
CA MET A 351 -24.68 -11.25 -23.13
C MET A 351 -24.17 -10.35 -22.01
N GLN A 352 -24.00 -9.05 -22.28
CA GLN A 352 -23.61 -8.09 -21.26
C GLN A 352 -24.71 -7.98 -20.20
N GLN A 353 -25.96 -7.78 -20.62
CA GLN A 353 -27.10 -7.69 -19.71
C GLN A 353 -27.30 -8.99 -18.92
N ASP A 354 -27.25 -10.15 -19.58
CA ASP A 354 -27.37 -11.44 -18.88
C ASP A 354 -26.27 -11.65 -17.83
N ALA A 355 -25.03 -11.24 -18.10
CA ALA A 355 -23.96 -11.31 -17.10
C ALA A 355 -24.22 -10.38 -15.90
N LEU A 356 -24.75 -9.17 -16.14
CA LEU A 356 -25.13 -8.23 -15.08
C LEU A 356 -26.29 -8.77 -14.24
N ASP A 357 -27.31 -9.34 -14.88
CA ASP A 357 -28.49 -9.93 -14.22
C ASP A 357 -28.11 -11.10 -13.27
N HIS A 358 -26.93 -11.69 -13.46
CA HIS A 358 -26.40 -12.78 -12.65
C HIS A 358 -25.26 -12.35 -11.69
N ASP A 359 -25.06 -11.05 -11.47
CA ASP A 359 -24.00 -10.49 -10.62
C ASP A 359 -22.57 -10.95 -11.02
N GLU A 360 -22.35 -11.12 -12.33
CA GLU A 360 -21.06 -11.56 -12.87
C GLU A 360 -20.18 -10.39 -13.33
N ARG A 361 -20.72 -9.16 -13.32
CA ARG A 361 -20.12 -7.95 -13.92
C ARG A 361 -20.02 -8.00 -15.45
N ALA A 362 -19.66 -6.86 -16.04
CA ALA A 362 -19.48 -6.73 -17.47
C ALA A 362 -18.37 -7.68 -17.98
N PRO A 363 -18.62 -8.45 -19.05
CA PRO A 363 -17.65 -9.39 -19.60
C PRO A 363 -16.32 -8.74 -19.99
N SER A 364 -15.22 -9.28 -19.46
CA SER A 364 -13.84 -8.85 -19.70
C SER A 364 -12.94 -10.05 -20.01
N PRO A 365 -11.66 -9.85 -20.38
CA PRO A 365 -10.76 -10.93 -20.75
C PRO A 365 -10.22 -11.80 -19.60
N MET A 366 -10.62 -11.54 -18.35
CA MET A 366 -10.22 -12.35 -17.19
C MET A 366 -11.40 -12.56 -16.24
N LEU A 367 -11.63 -13.83 -15.87
CA LEU A 367 -12.74 -14.24 -15.01
C LEU A 367 -12.21 -14.75 -13.66
N ASN A 368 -12.66 -14.14 -12.58
CA ASN A 368 -12.33 -14.50 -11.21
C ASN A 368 -13.38 -15.44 -10.61
N ILE A 369 -12.95 -16.57 -10.07
CA ILE A 369 -13.81 -17.68 -9.64
C ILE A 369 -13.44 -18.07 -8.21
N LYS A 370 -14.41 -18.06 -7.29
CA LYS A 370 -14.24 -18.53 -5.89
C LYS A 370 -15.21 -19.65 -5.57
N GLY A 371 -14.84 -20.53 -4.64
CA GLY A 371 -15.69 -21.56 -4.06
C GLY A 371 -15.64 -22.93 -4.76
N LEU A 372 -15.21 -22.99 -6.02
CA LEU A 372 -15.00 -24.26 -6.74
C LEU A 372 -13.68 -24.93 -6.35
N THR A 373 -13.64 -26.26 -6.36
CA THR A 373 -12.37 -27.00 -6.34
C THR A 373 -11.69 -26.91 -7.70
N ARG A 374 -10.36 -27.11 -7.73
CA ARG A 374 -9.61 -27.17 -9.00
C ARG A 374 -10.17 -28.21 -9.97
N ALA A 375 -10.56 -29.39 -9.46
CA ALA A 375 -11.14 -30.46 -10.27
C ALA A 375 -12.48 -30.04 -10.90
N ALA A 376 -13.39 -29.47 -10.11
CA ALA A 376 -14.69 -29.01 -10.61
C ALA A 376 -14.55 -27.87 -11.64
N LEU A 377 -13.62 -26.94 -11.42
CA LEU A 377 -13.32 -25.90 -12.39
C LEU A 377 -12.73 -26.51 -13.69
N GLN A 378 -11.85 -27.50 -13.57
CA GLN A 378 -11.28 -28.19 -14.73
C GLN A 378 -12.35 -28.90 -15.57
N GLU A 379 -13.38 -29.50 -14.94
CA GLU A 379 -14.53 -30.07 -15.65
C GLU A 379 -15.34 -29.00 -16.40
N CYS A 380 -15.58 -27.85 -15.78
CA CYS A 380 -16.24 -26.71 -16.43
C CYS A 380 -15.42 -26.21 -17.63
N LEU A 381 -14.09 -26.11 -17.48
CA LEU A 381 -13.18 -25.73 -18.55
C LEU A 381 -13.18 -26.74 -19.69
N HIS A 382 -13.12 -28.04 -19.40
CA HIS A 382 -13.24 -29.10 -20.40
C HIS A 382 -14.57 -29.01 -21.15
N ALA A 383 -15.68 -28.82 -20.43
CA ALA A 383 -16.98 -28.68 -21.04
C ALA A 383 -17.04 -27.47 -21.98
N THR A 384 -16.55 -26.30 -21.56
CA THR A 384 -16.51 -25.09 -22.38
C THR A 384 -15.59 -25.27 -23.58
N ASN A 385 -14.36 -25.77 -23.39
CA ASN A 385 -13.37 -25.95 -24.45
C ASN A 385 -13.84 -26.91 -25.56
N ARG A 386 -14.69 -27.90 -25.25
CA ARG A 386 -15.32 -28.76 -26.28
C ARG A 386 -16.16 -27.96 -27.28
N TYR A 387 -16.85 -26.91 -26.83
CA TYR A 387 -17.68 -26.06 -27.69
C TYR A 387 -16.89 -25.00 -28.45
N LEU A 388 -15.69 -24.63 -27.95
CA LEU A 388 -14.80 -23.70 -28.64
C LEU A 388 -14.16 -24.31 -29.89
N GLY A 389 -14.15 -25.65 -29.99
CA GLY A 389 -13.68 -26.41 -31.14
C GLY A 389 -12.16 -26.34 -31.37
N THR A 390 -11.61 -27.37 -32.00
CA THR A 390 -10.38 -27.22 -32.79
C THR A 390 -10.68 -26.33 -34.00
N PRO A 391 -9.76 -25.45 -34.44
CA PRO A 391 -10.04 -24.44 -35.46
C PRO A 391 -10.69 -25.05 -36.72
N ARG A 392 -11.84 -24.51 -37.12
CA ARG A 392 -12.51 -24.81 -38.40
C ARG A 392 -11.86 -24.00 -39.52
N THR A 393 -10.58 -24.23 -39.81
CA THR A 393 -9.95 -23.73 -41.04
C THR A 393 -8.97 -24.78 -41.55
N GLY A 394 -9.25 -25.33 -42.73
CA GLY A 394 -8.43 -26.33 -43.42
C GLY A 394 -7.15 -25.76 -44.02
N GLY A 395 -6.32 -25.11 -43.21
CA GLY A 395 -4.99 -24.65 -43.57
C GLY A 395 -4.24 -24.29 -42.29
N ASP A 396 -3.10 -24.93 -42.06
CA ASP A 396 -2.27 -24.90 -40.84
C ASP A 396 -2.82 -25.60 -39.59
N LYS A 397 -2.40 -26.85 -39.43
CA LYS A 397 -2.60 -27.67 -38.22
C LYS A 397 -1.87 -27.11 -36.97
N ASP A 398 -1.06 -26.06 -37.12
CA ASP A 398 -0.22 -25.50 -36.05
C ASP A 398 -0.83 -24.28 -35.33
N GLN A 399 -2.01 -23.78 -35.75
CA GLN A 399 -2.67 -22.63 -35.13
C GLN A 399 -3.97 -23.01 -34.39
N ALA A 400 -3.93 -24.07 -33.57
CA ALA A 400 -5.01 -24.37 -32.64
C ALA A 400 -5.22 -23.18 -31.67
N ALA A 401 -6.39 -22.54 -31.73
CA ALA A 401 -6.76 -21.52 -30.74
C ALA A 401 -6.63 -22.15 -29.34
N PRO A 402 -5.76 -21.63 -28.46
CA PRO A 402 -5.53 -22.24 -27.17
C PRO A 402 -6.83 -22.17 -26.36
N GLY A 403 -7.33 -23.33 -25.93
CA GLY A 403 -8.49 -23.41 -25.06
C GLY A 403 -8.28 -22.65 -23.74
N LEU A 404 -9.37 -22.34 -23.05
CA LEU A 404 -9.33 -21.68 -21.75
C LEU A 404 -8.55 -22.54 -20.74
N LYS A 405 -7.66 -21.89 -19.98
CA LYS A 405 -6.84 -22.51 -18.93
C LYS A 405 -6.83 -21.61 -17.70
N ILE A 406 -6.64 -22.22 -16.53
CA ILE A 406 -6.39 -21.48 -15.29
C ILE A 406 -5.07 -20.74 -15.46
N CYS A 407 -5.10 -19.41 -15.32
CA CYS A 407 -3.92 -18.57 -15.42
C CYS A 407 -3.40 -18.15 -14.04
N MET A 408 -4.26 -18.13 -13.02
CA MET A 408 -3.88 -17.80 -11.65
C MET A 408 -4.55 -18.72 -10.64
N VAL A 409 -3.79 -19.16 -9.66
CA VAL A 409 -4.22 -19.86 -8.45
C VAL A 409 -3.97 -18.92 -7.27
N ASN A 410 -5.03 -18.25 -6.83
CA ASN A 410 -4.97 -17.30 -5.72
C ASN A 410 -5.15 -17.98 -4.35
N GLY A 411 -5.61 -19.23 -4.36
CA GLY A 411 -5.85 -20.05 -3.18
C GLY A 411 -6.47 -21.40 -3.56
N PRO A 412 -6.74 -22.29 -2.59
CA PRO A 412 -7.22 -23.66 -2.84
C PRO A 412 -8.54 -23.74 -3.62
N ARG A 413 -9.37 -22.69 -3.51
CA ARG A 413 -10.67 -22.54 -4.19
C ARG A 413 -10.85 -21.15 -4.78
N HIS A 414 -9.77 -20.48 -5.17
CA HIS A 414 -9.80 -19.16 -5.76
C HIS A 414 -8.89 -19.13 -6.99
N PHE A 415 -9.49 -19.02 -8.16
CA PHE A 415 -8.82 -19.12 -9.45
C PHE A 415 -9.16 -17.95 -10.36
N VAL A 416 -8.28 -17.69 -11.32
CA VAL A 416 -8.55 -16.77 -12.44
C VAL A 416 -8.31 -17.51 -13.75
N VAL A 417 -9.17 -17.24 -14.73
CA VAL A 417 -9.08 -17.78 -16.10
C VAL A 417 -9.01 -16.61 -17.08
N SER A 418 -8.00 -16.60 -17.93
CA SER A 418 -7.81 -15.61 -19.00
C SER A 418 -8.33 -16.12 -20.34
N GLY A 419 -8.93 -15.26 -21.15
CA GLY A 419 -9.43 -15.63 -22.47
C GLY A 419 -10.23 -14.53 -23.16
N ARG A 420 -10.82 -14.84 -24.32
CA ARG A 420 -11.75 -13.92 -24.97
C ARG A 420 -13.02 -13.74 -24.12
N PRO A 421 -13.56 -12.52 -23.96
CA PRO A 421 -14.72 -12.28 -23.08
C PRO A 421 -15.93 -13.19 -23.36
N HIS A 422 -16.24 -13.45 -24.64
CA HIS A 422 -17.35 -14.34 -25.02
C HIS A 422 -17.10 -15.81 -24.69
N HIS A 423 -15.85 -16.29 -24.72
CA HIS A 423 -15.50 -17.64 -24.27
C HIS A 423 -15.65 -17.76 -22.75
N LEU A 424 -15.22 -16.74 -22.01
CA LEU A 424 -15.35 -16.69 -20.55
C LEU A 424 -16.81 -16.57 -20.10
N TYR A 425 -17.65 -15.85 -20.85
CA TYR A 425 -19.10 -15.88 -20.65
C TYR A 425 -19.65 -17.30 -20.79
N GLY A 426 -19.22 -18.04 -21.83
CA GLY A 426 -19.58 -19.46 -21.98
C GLY A 426 -19.15 -20.32 -20.79
N LEU A 427 -18.00 -20.02 -20.18
CA LEU A 427 -17.56 -20.66 -18.94
C LEU A 427 -18.48 -20.33 -17.75
N ASN A 428 -18.90 -19.07 -17.59
CA ASN A 428 -19.88 -18.69 -16.57
C ASN A 428 -21.19 -19.49 -16.71
N LEU A 429 -21.67 -19.71 -17.93
CA LEU A 429 -22.87 -20.54 -18.14
C LEU A 429 -22.70 -21.98 -17.63
N GLN A 430 -21.49 -22.57 -17.73
CA GLN A 430 -21.22 -23.87 -17.11
C GLN A 430 -21.17 -23.78 -15.58
N ILE A 431 -20.52 -22.74 -15.04
CA ILE A 431 -20.45 -22.51 -13.59
C ILE A 431 -21.84 -22.31 -12.99
N ARG A 432 -22.75 -21.59 -13.67
CA ARG A 432 -24.16 -21.43 -13.26
C ARG A 432 -24.90 -22.76 -13.16
N LYS A 433 -24.56 -23.78 -13.98
CA LYS A 433 -25.12 -25.13 -13.82
C LYS A 433 -24.65 -25.77 -12.52
N VAL A 434 -23.37 -25.65 -12.20
CA VAL A 434 -22.80 -26.16 -10.94
C VAL A 434 -23.41 -25.44 -9.73
N LYS A 435 -23.52 -24.11 -9.77
CA LYS A 435 -24.20 -23.31 -8.73
C LYS A 435 -25.62 -23.83 -8.46
N ARG A 436 -26.41 -24.07 -9.52
CA ARG A 436 -27.77 -24.59 -9.40
C ARG A 436 -27.83 -25.99 -8.80
N LEU A 437 -26.92 -26.89 -9.21
CA LEU A 437 -26.86 -28.24 -8.66
C LEU A 437 -26.50 -28.24 -7.17
N GLN A 438 -25.56 -27.39 -6.76
CA GLN A 438 -25.20 -27.20 -5.35
C GLN A 438 -26.39 -26.70 -4.53
N ALA A 439 -27.08 -25.65 -4.98
CA ALA A 439 -28.25 -25.11 -4.29
C ALA A 439 -29.39 -26.14 -4.16
N HIS A 440 -29.62 -26.98 -5.18
CA HIS A 440 -30.61 -28.06 -5.10
C HIS A 440 -30.21 -29.17 -4.11
N GLY A 441 -28.91 -29.46 -3.95
CA GLY A 441 -28.41 -30.42 -2.96
C GLY A 441 -28.53 -29.91 -1.53
N GLU A 442 -28.20 -28.64 -1.30
CA GLU A 442 -28.36 -27.96 0.00
C GLU A 442 -29.82 -27.94 0.45
N ALA A 443 -30.75 -27.61 -0.45
CA ALA A 443 -32.19 -27.63 -0.18
C ALA A 443 -32.76 -29.03 0.18
N ARG A 444 -32.05 -30.10 -0.17
CA ARG A 444 -32.41 -31.50 0.14
C ARG A 444 -31.76 -32.03 1.42
N GLY A 445 -31.17 -31.16 2.25
CA GLY A 445 -30.59 -31.54 3.54
C GLY A 445 -29.21 -32.21 3.44
N GLN A 446 -28.57 -32.21 2.27
CA GLN A 446 -27.16 -32.61 2.10
C GLN A 446 -26.21 -31.43 2.34
N ALA A 447 -26.60 -30.53 3.25
CA ALA A 447 -25.87 -29.32 3.58
C ALA A 447 -24.59 -29.66 4.37
N GLY A 448 -23.57 -30.14 3.66
CA GLY A 448 -22.19 -29.97 4.10
C GLY A 448 -21.84 -28.48 4.09
N ASN A 449 -20.83 -28.08 4.85
CA ASN A 449 -20.27 -26.73 4.90
C ASN A 449 -19.69 -26.32 3.52
N THR A 450 -20.56 -26.04 2.56
CA THR A 450 -20.20 -25.87 1.15
C THR A 450 -20.07 -24.38 0.88
N LEU A 451 -18.87 -23.97 0.46
CA LEU A 451 -18.58 -22.57 0.20
C LEU A 451 -19.46 -22.04 -0.96
N ALA A 452 -19.91 -20.80 -0.82
CA ALA A 452 -20.64 -20.11 -1.88
C ALA A 452 -19.75 -19.95 -3.12
N ILE A 453 -20.23 -20.41 -4.28
CA ILE A 453 -19.54 -20.26 -5.55
C ILE A 453 -19.81 -18.87 -6.11
N THR A 454 -18.76 -18.11 -6.43
CA THR A 454 -18.86 -16.83 -7.13
C THR A 454 -17.99 -16.83 -8.38
N SER A 455 -18.43 -16.09 -9.40
CA SER A 455 -17.73 -16.00 -10.69
C SER A 455 -17.97 -14.60 -11.26
N LYS A 456 -16.98 -13.71 -11.17
CA LYS A 456 -17.09 -12.31 -11.57
C LYS A 456 -15.96 -11.93 -12.52
N PHE A 457 -16.26 -11.18 -13.56
CA PHE A 457 -15.27 -10.62 -14.47
C PHE A 457 -14.39 -9.60 -13.73
N LEU A 458 -13.09 -9.65 -14.01
CA LEU A 458 -12.12 -8.69 -13.50
C LEU A 458 -12.14 -7.43 -14.36
N ASP A 459 -11.91 -6.28 -13.74
CA ASP A 459 -11.91 -5.01 -14.46
C ASP A 459 -10.53 -4.77 -15.09
N VAL A 460 -10.28 -5.47 -16.20
CA VAL A 460 -9.01 -5.46 -16.94
C VAL A 460 -9.30 -5.49 -18.44
N SER A 461 -8.43 -4.88 -19.25
CA SER A 461 -8.64 -4.78 -20.71
C SER A 461 -7.86 -5.83 -21.53
N VAL A 462 -6.95 -6.58 -20.90
CA VAL A 462 -6.13 -7.61 -21.57
C VAL A 462 -6.07 -8.89 -20.74
N PRO A 463 -5.91 -10.07 -21.40
CA PRO A 463 -5.80 -11.35 -20.72
C PRO A 463 -4.35 -11.62 -20.29
N PHE A 464 -3.89 -10.99 -19.22
CA PHE A 464 -2.55 -11.28 -18.65
C PHE A 464 -2.40 -12.77 -18.30
N HIS A 465 -1.14 -13.21 -18.14
CA HIS A 465 -0.80 -14.59 -17.82
C HIS A 465 -1.34 -15.60 -18.85
N SER A 466 -1.32 -15.22 -20.13
CA SER A 466 -1.88 -16.05 -21.19
C SER A 466 -1.02 -16.07 -22.45
N THR A 467 -1.12 -17.18 -23.18
CA THR A 467 -0.47 -17.33 -24.48
C THR A 467 -1.02 -16.37 -25.53
N ALA A 468 -2.24 -15.83 -25.33
CA ALA A 468 -2.89 -14.92 -26.26
C ALA A 468 -2.15 -13.57 -26.40
N VAL A 469 -1.38 -13.17 -25.39
CA VAL A 469 -0.57 -11.95 -25.39
C VAL A 469 0.93 -12.25 -25.34
N ALA A 470 1.36 -13.50 -25.46
CA ALA A 470 2.77 -13.90 -25.34
C ALA A 470 3.68 -13.22 -26.37
N ALA A 471 3.17 -12.90 -27.57
CA ALA A 471 3.91 -12.17 -28.59
C ALA A 471 4.32 -10.75 -28.13
N ALA A 472 3.65 -10.19 -27.12
CA ALA A 472 4.00 -8.89 -26.56
C ALA A 472 5.36 -8.92 -25.85
N VAL A 473 5.81 -10.06 -25.32
CA VAL A 473 7.10 -10.18 -24.62
C VAL A 473 8.24 -9.66 -25.48
N ALA A 474 8.37 -10.14 -26.72
CA ALA A 474 9.45 -9.73 -27.61
C ALA A 474 9.41 -8.23 -27.93
N LEU A 475 8.21 -7.65 -28.07
CA LEU A 475 8.04 -6.21 -28.30
C LEU A 475 8.48 -5.39 -27.09
N VAL A 476 8.03 -5.79 -25.89
CA VAL A 476 8.41 -5.13 -24.63
C VAL A 476 9.92 -5.17 -24.45
N LEU A 477 10.56 -6.33 -24.63
CA LEU A 477 12.01 -6.48 -24.45
C LEU A 477 12.82 -5.59 -25.40
N ARG A 478 12.31 -5.36 -26.62
CA ARG A 478 12.91 -4.41 -27.54
C ARG A 478 12.76 -2.97 -27.05
N ASP A 479 11.58 -2.59 -26.55
CA ASP A 479 11.34 -1.23 -26.05
C ASP A 479 12.17 -0.92 -24.78
N ILE A 480 12.52 -1.94 -23.99
CA ILE A 480 13.33 -1.80 -22.75
C ILE A 480 14.76 -2.30 -22.90
N GLU A 481 15.28 -2.48 -24.12
CA GLU A 481 16.58 -3.12 -24.36
C GLU A 481 17.75 -2.42 -23.63
N ASN A 482 17.64 -1.11 -23.42
CA ASN A 482 18.66 -0.30 -22.75
C ASN A 482 18.51 -0.30 -21.21
N LEU A 483 17.41 -0.85 -20.69
CA LEU A 483 17.14 -0.91 -19.25
C LEU A 483 17.69 -2.19 -18.64
N HIS A 484 18.23 -2.03 -17.43
CA HIS A 484 18.85 -3.12 -16.70
C HIS A 484 18.41 -3.09 -15.25
N LEU A 485 17.91 -4.23 -14.77
CA LEU A 485 17.77 -4.50 -13.34
C LEU A 485 18.67 -5.69 -13.03
N LEU A 486 19.81 -5.42 -12.39
CA LEU A 486 20.83 -6.46 -12.21
C LEU A 486 20.40 -7.47 -11.16
N ARG A 487 20.57 -8.76 -11.45
CA ARG A 487 20.27 -9.85 -10.50
C ARG A 487 21.11 -9.72 -9.24
N ALA A 488 22.39 -9.34 -9.40
CA ALA A 488 23.30 -9.07 -8.30
C ALA A 488 22.91 -7.85 -7.44
N ALA A 489 22.05 -6.95 -7.95
CA ALA A 489 21.56 -5.81 -7.18
C ALA A 489 20.43 -6.21 -6.22
N LEU A 490 19.76 -7.35 -6.42
CA LEU A 490 18.67 -7.81 -5.55
C LEU A 490 19.22 -8.23 -4.19
N ARG A 491 18.96 -7.43 -3.15
CA ARG A 491 19.57 -7.58 -1.81
C ARG A 491 18.85 -8.62 -0.95
N ILE A 492 17.54 -8.77 -1.12
CA ILE A 492 16.69 -9.72 -0.42
C ILE A 492 16.06 -10.73 -1.40
N PRO A 493 15.60 -11.90 -0.94
CA PRO A 493 14.87 -12.84 -1.79
C PRO A 493 13.68 -12.16 -2.47
N VAL A 494 13.59 -12.32 -3.79
CA VAL A 494 12.41 -11.89 -4.56
C VAL A 494 11.72 -13.15 -5.06
N ILE A 495 10.61 -13.54 -4.44
CA ILE A 495 9.96 -14.81 -4.74
C ILE A 495 9.05 -14.64 -5.96
N GLY A 496 9.38 -15.33 -7.05
CA GLY A 496 8.64 -15.25 -8.32
C GLY A 496 7.32 -16.05 -8.29
N PRO A 497 6.23 -15.53 -8.87
CA PRO A 497 4.90 -16.10 -8.69
C PRO A 497 4.57 -17.37 -9.49
N GLU A 498 5.43 -17.82 -10.41
CA GLU A 498 5.17 -19.01 -11.23
C GLU A 498 5.59 -20.32 -10.53
N GLU A 499 6.82 -20.38 -10.06
CA GLU A 499 7.44 -21.56 -9.44
C GLU A 499 7.79 -21.34 -7.96
N ALA A 500 7.41 -20.19 -7.40
CA ALA A 500 7.75 -19.76 -6.04
C ALA A 500 9.27 -19.80 -5.77
N ALA A 501 10.09 -19.46 -6.77
CA ALA A 501 11.54 -19.48 -6.67
C ALA A 501 12.13 -18.08 -6.43
N ASP A 502 13.22 -18.00 -5.66
CA ASP A 502 13.99 -16.76 -5.51
C ASP A 502 14.64 -16.36 -6.85
N LEU A 503 14.26 -15.20 -7.38
CA LEU A 503 14.82 -14.67 -8.61
C LEU A 503 16.33 -14.46 -8.51
N ARG A 504 16.94 -14.35 -7.33
CA ARG A 504 18.40 -14.29 -7.18
C ARG A 504 19.10 -15.60 -7.58
N ALA A 505 18.43 -16.74 -7.39
CA ALA A 505 18.96 -18.08 -7.64
C ALA A 505 18.55 -18.65 -9.01
N SER A 506 17.70 -17.94 -9.75
CA SER A 506 17.17 -18.41 -11.04
C SER A 506 18.30 -18.59 -12.08
N PRO A 507 18.45 -19.79 -12.68
CA PRO A 507 19.46 -20.10 -13.68
C PRO A 507 19.09 -19.60 -15.08
N TYR A 508 18.03 -18.79 -15.22
CA TYR A 508 17.63 -18.25 -16.51
C TYR A 508 18.80 -17.47 -17.14
N ASP A 509 19.29 -18.06 -18.23
CA ASP A 509 19.98 -17.51 -19.40
C ASP A 509 21.31 -16.77 -19.25
N GLY A 510 22.02 -16.84 -18.11
CA GLY A 510 23.37 -16.27 -17.99
C GLY A 510 23.43 -14.74 -18.16
N ALA A 511 22.27 -14.10 -18.30
CA ALA A 511 22.10 -12.67 -18.34
C ALA A 511 21.98 -12.15 -16.90
N ASN A 512 22.83 -11.19 -16.55
CA ASN A 512 22.77 -10.50 -15.25
C ASN A 512 21.52 -9.61 -15.13
N ASN A 513 20.63 -9.52 -16.12
CA ASN A 513 19.45 -8.66 -16.11
C ASN A 513 18.17 -9.48 -15.85
N VAL A 514 17.40 -9.12 -14.81
CA VAL A 514 16.16 -9.83 -14.44
C VAL A 514 14.92 -9.37 -15.21
N LEU A 515 14.97 -8.21 -15.88
CA LEU A 515 13.80 -7.66 -16.60
C LEU A 515 13.18 -8.64 -17.61
N PRO A 516 13.93 -9.40 -18.42
CA PRO A 516 13.34 -10.36 -19.35
C PRO A 516 12.53 -11.46 -18.67
N GLN A 517 13.00 -11.95 -17.52
CA GLN A 517 12.29 -12.93 -16.72
C GLN A 517 11.01 -12.32 -16.12
N LEU A 518 11.12 -11.11 -15.56
CA LEU A 518 10.01 -10.37 -14.99
C LEU A 518 8.89 -10.07 -16.01
N VAL A 519 9.24 -9.63 -17.22
CA VAL A 519 8.25 -9.38 -18.30
C VAL A 519 7.50 -10.67 -18.65
N LYS A 520 8.21 -11.81 -18.77
CA LYS A 520 7.56 -13.12 -19.04
C LYS A 520 6.59 -13.50 -17.92
N LEU A 521 6.99 -13.32 -16.65
CA LEU A 521 6.18 -13.63 -15.48
C LEU A 521 4.84 -12.89 -15.49
N VAL A 522 4.82 -11.63 -15.92
CA VAL A 522 3.60 -10.81 -15.99
C VAL A 522 2.76 -11.12 -17.24
N VAL A 523 3.40 -11.28 -18.40
CA VAL A 523 2.68 -11.34 -19.68
C VAL A 523 2.11 -12.74 -19.95
N SER A 524 2.90 -13.79 -19.80
CA SER A 524 2.57 -15.11 -20.37
C SER A 524 2.62 -16.28 -19.41
N LYS A 525 3.33 -16.15 -18.28
CA LYS A 525 3.42 -17.22 -17.28
C LYS A 525 2.26 -17.20 -16.31
N THR A 526 1.95 -18.36 -15.74
CA THR A 526 0.89 -18.51 -14.75
C THR A 526 1.34 -18.02 -13.37
N VAL A 527 0.38 -17.72 -12.50
CA VAL A 527 0.61 -17.33 -11.11
C VAL A 527 0.07 -18.41 -10.17
N ASP A 528 0.91 -18.96 -9.29
CA ASP A 528 0.50 -19.74 -8.13
C ASP A 528 0.81 -18.95 -6.85
N TRP A 529 -0.14 -18.08 -6.50
CA TRP A 529 0.00 -17.18 -5.36
C TRP A 529 -0.02 -17.91 -4.03
N ASP A 530 -0.81 -18.98 -3.91
CA ASP A 530 -0.86 -19.80 -2.70
C ASP A 530 0.50 -20.42 -2.40
N MET A 531 1.13 -21.05 -3.40
CA MET A 531 2.49 -21.58 -3.28
C MET A 531 3.52 -20.47 -3.04
N THR A 532 3.39 -19.33 -3.72
CA THR A 532 4.28 -18.18 -3.56
C THR A 532 4.26 -17.65 -2.12
N LEU A 533 3.09 -17.51 -1.51
CA LEU A 533 2.96 -17.07 -0.12
C LEU A 533 3.54 -18.09 0.86
N GLN A 534 3.31 -19.38 0.63
CA GLN A 534 3.87 -20.45 1.47
C GLN A 534 5.41 -20.40 1.46
N VAL A 535 6.03 -20.32 0.28
CA VAL A 535 7.50 -20.23 0.18
C VAL A 535 8.02 -18.90 0.73
N THR A 536 7.31 -17.79 0.50
CA THR A 536 7.70 -16.48 1.06
C THR A 536 7.75 -16.54 2.59
N ARG A 537 6.75 -17.15 3.25
CA ARG A 537 6.76 -17.34 4.71
C ARG A 537 7.88 -18.27 5.17
N GLN A 538 8.11 -19.37 4.46
CA GLN A 538 9.22 -20.30 4.76
C GLN A 538 10.59 -19.62 4.66
N GLN A 539 10.78 -18.78 3.63
CA GLN A 539 12.02 -18.01 3.44
C GLN A 539 12.27 -17.05 4.61
N SER A 540 11.20 -16.47 5.15
CA SER A 540 11.24 -15.59 6.31
C SER A 540 11.55 -16.32 7.60
N ALA A 541 10.93 -17.48 7.82
CA ALA A 541 11.22 -18.36 8.95
C ALA A 541 12.68 -18.82 8.98
N MET A 542 13.26 -19.16 7.82
CA MET A 542 14.69 -19.53 7.73
C MET A 542 15.65 -18.40 8.09
N SER A 543 15.20 -17.15 7.98
CA SER A 543 16.01 -15.96 8.30
C SER A 543 15.88 -15.54 9.77
N ALA A 544 14.93 -16.13 10.52
CA ALA A 544 14.66 -15.81 11.92
C ALA A 544 15.39 -16.76 12.90
N PRO A 545 15.72 -16.32 14.13
CA PRO A 545 16.31 -17.18 15.15
C PRO A 545 15.35 -18.32 15.55
N LYS A 546 15.85 -19.57 15.61
CA LYS A 546 15.11 -20.84 15.81
C LYS A 546 14.35 -21.03 17.14
N GLN A 547 14.11 -19.99 17.93
CA GLN A 547 13.55 -20.12 19.29
C GLN A 547 12.18 -19.49 19.51
N GLN A 548 11.54 -18.90 18.50
CA GLN A 548 10.32 -18.08 18.70
C GLN A 548 9.20 -18.42 17.74
N ASP A 549 7.97 -18.16 18.20
CA ASP A 549 6.72 -18.47 17.52
C ASP A 549 6.69 -17.69 16.18
N GLU A 550 6.73 -18.43 15.06
CA GLU A 550 7.06 -17.94 13.72
C GLU A 550 5.90 -17.14 13.08
N SER A 551 5.58 -15.97 13.63
CA SER A 551 4.67 -15.05 12.94
C SER A 551 5.44 -14.27 11.85
N THR A 552 4.94 -14.33 10.61
CA THR A 552 5.44 -13.51 9.49
C THR A 552 4.44 -12.38 9.21
N LEU A 553 4.87 -11.14 9.39
CA LEU A 553 4.12 -9.94 9.01
C LEU A 553 4.25 -9.70 7.51
N MET A 554 3.13 -9.43 6.84
CA MET A 554 3.07 -9.12 5.41
C MET A 554 2.63 -7.67 5.21
N LEU A 555 3.55 -6.82 4.73
CA LEU A 555 3.30 -5.42 4.39
C LEU A 555 2.80 -5.31 2.95
N ASP A 556 1.54 -4.95 2.77
CA ASP A 556 0.92 -4.77 1.45
C ASP A 556 1.05 -3.32 0.95
N PHE A 557 1.92 -3.12 -0.04
CA PHE A 557 2.08 -1.82 -0.72
C PHE A 557 1.20 -1.71 -1.98
N GLY A 558 0.42 -2.72 -2.31
CA GLY A 558 -0.51 -2.76 -3.43
C GLY A 558 -1.74 -1.86 -3.26
N PRO A 559 -2.38 -1.46 -4.36
CA PRO A 559 -3.57 -0.62 -4.30
C PRO A 559 -4.80 -1.39 -3.77
N GLY A 560 -5.85 -0.67 -3.38
CA GLY A 560 -7.14 -1.23 -2.95
C GLY A 560 -7.27 -1.51 -1.44
N GLY A 561 -6.21 -1.27 -0.65
CA GLY A 561 -6.24 -1.39 0.81
C GLY A 561 -6.74 -2.76 1.28
N VAL A 562 -7.80 -2.79 2.10
CA VAL A 562 -8.42 -4.04 2.60
C VAL A 562 -9.07 -4.88 1.50
N HIS A 563 -9.36 -4.29 0.33
CA HIS A 563 -9.86 -4.96 -0.86
C HIS A 563 -8.74 -5.30 -1.86
N GLY A 564 -7.49 -4.96 -1.53
CA GLY A 564 -6.29 -5.24 -2.29
C GLY A 564 -5.81 -6.68 -2.14
N ILE A 565 -4.50 -6.90 -2.30
CA ILE A 565 -3.91 -8.23 -2.26
C ILE A 565 -3.96 -8.83 -0.84
N SER A 566 -4.01 -7.99 0.18
CA SER A 566 -4.30 -8.36 1.57
C SER A 566 -5.53 -9.28 1.73
N SER A 567 -6.56 -9.10 0.90
CA SER A 567 -7.76 -9.96 0.90
C SER A 567 -7.48 -11.41 0.52
N LEU A 568 -6.36 -11.68 -0.16
CA LEU A 568 -5.92 -13.02 -0.57
C LEU A 568 -5.02 -13.70 0.46
N LEU A 569 -4.53 -12.96 1.45
CA LEU A 569 -3.61 -13.49 2.47
C LEU A 569 -4.32 -14.40 3.50
N LYS A 570 -5.65 -14.30 3.63
CA LYS A 570 -6.48 -14.94 4.67
C LYS A 570 -6.67 -16.48 4.51
N GLY A 571 -5.91 -17.13 3.64
CA GLY A 571 -6.19 -18.50 3.16
C GLY A 571 -5.37 -19.66 3.76
N SER A 572 -4.32 -19.43 4.55
CA SER A 572 -3.47 -20.52 5.06
C SER A 572 -3.12 -20.31 6.53
N THR A 573 -3.81 -21.04 7.42
CA THR A 573 -3.60 -21.14 8.88
C THR A 573 -3.70 -19.82 9.67
N ALA A 574 -4.19 -19.90 10.90
CA ALA A 574 -4.46 -18.75 11.76
C ALA A 574 -3.23 -17.84 11.90
N SER A 575 -3.17 -16.79 11.09
CA SER A 575 -2.26 -15.68 11.27
C SER A 575 -3.10 -14.49 11.71
N ASN A 576 -2.73 -13.89 12.84
CA ASN A 576 -3.21 -12.60 13.31
C ASN A 576 -2.95 -11.53 12.23
N ALA A 577 -3.80 -11.49 11.21
CA ALA A 577 -4.01 -10.33 10.39
C ALA A 577 -4.90 -9.43 11.25
N LEU A 578 -4.26 -8.58 12.07
CA LEU A 578 -4.95 -7.50 12.77
C LEU A 578 -5.73 -6.68 11.74
N GLY A 579 -7.04 -6.87 11.80
CA GLY A 579 -7.98 -6.66 10.71
C GLY A 579 -9.16 -7.62 10.83
N ALA A 580 -9.63 -7.84 12.06
CA ALA A 580 -10.82 -8.59 12.39
C ALA A 580 -11.71 -7.74 13.32
N HIS A 581 -12.40 -6.76 12.76
CA HIS A 581 -13.72 -6.44 13.31
C HIS A 581 -14.68 -7.53 12.84
N ASN A 582 -15.16 -8.33 13.79
CA ASN A 582 -16.34 -9.17 13.59
C ASN A 582 -17.51 -8.25 13.23
N TYR A 583 -17.88 -8.19 11.95
CA TYR A 583 -19.20 -7.73 11.54
C TYR A 583 -19.89 -8.83 10.76
N THR A 584 -20.68 -9.60 11.51
CA THR A 584 -21.79 -10.37 10.99
C THR A 584 -22.92 -9.39 10.65
N GLY A 585 -23.22 -9.23 9.38
CA GLY A 585 -24.55 -8.80 8.95
C GLY A 585 -24.63 -7.46 8.24
N LEU A 586 -25.21 -7.58 7.04
CA LEU A 586 -25.98 -6.60 6.29
C LEU A 586 -25.22 -5.65 5.37
N GLU A 587 -25.85 -5.55 4.20
CA GLU A 587 -25.59 -4.76 3.02
C GLU A 587 -25.53 -3.26 3.36
N ASP A 588 -24.87 -2.51 2.48
CA ASP A 588 -24.65 -1.05 2.46
C ASP A 588 -23.38 -0.53 3.18
N ASP A 589 -22.37 -0.15 2.38
CA ASP A 589 -21.86 1.23 2.31
C ASP A 589 -20.54 1.35 1.50
N GLU A 590 -20.62 2.09 0.40
CA GLU A 590 -19.54 2.46 -0.52
C GLU A 590 -18.56 3.52 0.08
N ALA A 591 -18.87 4.05 1.26
CA ALA A 591 -18.10 5.12 1.91
C ALA A 591 -16.85 4.63 2.69
N ILE A 592 -16.78 3.35 3.05
CA ILE A 592 -15.71 2.80 3.90
C ILE A 592 -14.48 2.34 3.08
N ALA A 593 -14.63 2.21 1.76
CA ALA A 593 -13.57 1.71 0.88
C ALA A 593 -12.46 2.73 0.57
N GLN A 594 -12.68 4.04 0.78
CA GLN A 594 -11.68 5.08 0.53
C GLN A 594 -10.59 5.19 1.63
N GLN A 595 -10.75 4.49 2.74
CA GLN A 595 -10.02 4.79 3.99
C GLN A 595 -8.87 3.82 4.32
N GLY A 596 -8.45 2.99 3.36
CA GLY A 596 -7.44 1.93 3.56
C GLY A 596 -5.98 2.39 3.71
N MET A 597 -5.68 3.70 3.70
CA MET A 597 -4.29 4.21 3.79
C MET A 597 -3.78 4.42 5.22
N THR A 598 -4.67 4.54 6.22
CA THR A 598 -4.26 4.88 7.59
C THR A 598 -3.85 3.66 8.42
N ALA A 599 -4.20 2.44 7.98
CA ALA A 599 -3.97 1.21 8.74
C ALA A 599 -2.61 0.53 8.47
N PHE A 600 -1.85 0.98 7.47
CA PHE A 600 -0.66 0.24 7.00
C PHE A 600 0.58 0.34 7.89
N ILE A 601 0.52 1.08 9.00
CA ILE A 601 1.54 1.09 10.06
C ILE A 601 0.94 0.88 11.46
N VAL A 602 -0.40 0.79 11.62
CA VAL A 602 -1.04 1.07 12.92
C VAL A 602 -1.94 -0.06 13.50
N GLY A 603 -2.17 -1.15 12.78
CA GLY A 603 -3.02 -2.22 13.30
C GLY A 603 -2.30 -3.24 14.17
N ALA A 604 -1.96 -2.96 15.43
CA ALA A 604 -1.58 -4.01 16.39
C ALA A 604 -1.76 -3.75 17.90
N TRP A 605 -2.38 -2.64 18.34
CA TRP A 605 -2.53 -2.37 19.77
C TRP A 605 -3.95 -1.88 20.11
N SER A 606 -4.86 -2.81 20.43
CA SER A 606 -6.06 -2.50 21.22
C SER A 606 -6.79 -3.70 21.85
N ASP A 607 -6.14 -4.85 22.07
CA ASP A 607 -6.75 -5.92 22.88
C ASP A 607 -6.00 -6.12 24.20
N GLY A 608 -6.25 -5.18 25.12
CA GLY A 608 -6.05 -5.35 26.55
C GLY A 608 -7.33 -4.91 27.26
N LYS A 609 -8.32 -5.81 27.36
CA LYS A 609 -9.32 -5.68 28.42
C LYS A 609 -8.78 -6.39 29.68
N PRO A 610 -9.14 -5.92 30.87
CA PRO A 610 -8.65 -6.48 32.14
C PRO A 610 -8.89 -7.98 32.27
#